data_AF-A0A928VI33-F1
#
_entry.id   AF-A0A928VI33-F1
#
_cell.length_a   1.000
_cell.length_b   1.000
_cell.length_c   1.000
_cell.angle_alpha   90.00
_cell.angle_beta   90.00
_cell.angle_gamma   90.00
#
_symmetry.space_group_name_H-M   'P 1'
#
loop_
_entity.id
_entity.type
_entity.pdbx_description
1 polymer ?
#
loop_
_entity_poly.entity_id
_entity_poly.type
_entity_poly.pdbx_seq_one_letter_code
_entity_poly.pdbx_strand_id
1 'polypeptide(L)'
;LSTVSQSGLDLNQNYHWYLSVACSQEQAQNLIVDGWIQRVDPGSQTPDLEKSPDSVRQAWKAGLWHDAIAALLELRQAQPESKQIAALWQEMLQSEELPQMIADPAANLIKLKSTTEISQRAARP
;
A
#
# COMPACT_ATOMS: atom_id res chain seq x y z
N LEU A 1 33.90 14.50 -11.85
CA LEU A 1 32.86 13.74 -11.12
C LEU A 1 31.52 14.25 -11.60
N SER A 2 30.82 13.49 -12.44
CA SER A 2 29.54 13.90 -13.00
C SER A 2 28.45 13.69 -11.95
N THR A 3 27.92 14.78 -11.41
CA THR A 3 26.72 14.75 -10.57
C THR A 3 25.54 14.39 -11.44
N VAL A 4 25.07 13.14 -11.34
CA VAL A 4 23.76 12.75 -11.86
C VAL A 4 22.73 13.47 -11.00
N SER A 5 22.08 14.50 -11.56
CA SER A 5 20.90 15.08 -10.92
C SER A 5 19.81 14.03 -11.03
N GLN A 6 19.54 13.34 -9.93
CA GLN A 6 18.51 12.32 -9.86
C GLN A 6 17.16 13.05 -9.79
N SER A 7 16.56 13.32 -10.96
CA SER A 7 15.22 13.91 -11.06
C SER A 7 14.22 12.99 -10.36
N GLY A 8 13.60 13.47 -9.28
CA GLY A 8 12.54 12.75 -8.60
C GLY A 8 11.28 12.65 -9.46
N LEU A 9 10.31 11.83 -9.03
CA LEU A 9 9.01 11.75 -9.68
C LEU A 9 8.29 13.10 -9.64
N ASP A 10 7.60 13.47 -10.71
CA ASP A 10 6.77 14.66 -10.78
C ASP A 10 5.49 14.49 -9.95
N LEU A 11 5.00 15.61 -9.41
CA LEU A 11 3.77 15.61 -8.62
C LEU A 11 2.56 15.23 -9.48
N ASN A 12 1.68 14.42 -8.90
CA ASN A 12 0.41 13.99 -9.47
C ASN A 12 0.51 13.25 -10.82
N GLN A 13 1.70 12.77 -11.17
CA GLN A 13 1.90 11.92 -12.35
C GLN A 13 1.88 10.44 -11.96
N ASN A 14 1.12 9.64 -12.72
CA ASN A 14 1.08 8.20 -12.56
C ASN A 14 2.29 7.58 -13.26
N TYR A 15 3.08 6.81 -12.51
CA TYR A 15 4.19 6.03 -13.03
C TYR A 15 3.88 4.55 -12.84
N HIS A 16 4.05 3.77 -13.91
CA HIS A 16 3.98 2.31 -13.82
C HIS A 16 5.36 1.77 -13.48
N TRP A 17 5.46 0.98 -12.41
CA TRP A 17 6.66 0.25 -12.06
C TRP A 17 6.43 -1.24 -12.27
N TYR A 18 7.50 -1.96 -12.59
CA TYR A 18 7.48 -3.42 -12.65
C TYR A 18 8.83 -4.00 -12.21
N LEU A 19 8.78 -5.17 -11.60
CA LEU A 19 9.90 -6.02 -11.24
C LEU A 19 9.71 -7.36 -11.95
N SER A 20 10.68 -7.74 -12.77
CA SER A 20 10.71 -9.04 -13.44
C SER A 20 11.82 -9.89 -12.83
N VAL A 21 11.46 -11.05 -12.29
CA VAL A 21 12.41 -12.04 -11.77
C VAL A 21 12.53 -13.17 -12.79
N ALA A 22 13.74 -13.36 -13.31
CA ALA A 22 14.04 -14.46 -14.21
C ALA A 22 14.09 -15.78 -13.45
N CYS A 23 13.27 -16.74 -13.87
CA CYS A 23 13.25 -18.08 -13.30
C CYS A 23 14.23 -18.99 -14.08
N SER A 24 15.01 -19.82 -13.39
CA SER A 24 16.11 -20.59 -14.00
C SER A 24 15.70 -21.87 -14.75
N GLN A 25 14.40 -22.18 -14.86
CA GLN A 25 13.92 -23.32 -15.65
C GLN A 25 13.68 -22.90 -17.10
N GLU A 26 14.17 -23.68 -18.06
CA GLU A 26 14.20 -23.36 -19.51
C GLU A 26 12.82 -23.05 -20.13
N GLN A 27 11.71 -23.37 -19.45
CA GLN A 27 10.35 -23.01 -19.87
C GLN A 27 9.56 -22.15 -18.86
N ALA A 28 10.17 -21.69 -17.76
CA ALA A 28 9.46 -20.86 -16.78
C ALA A 28 9.34 -19.41 -17.28
N GLN A 29 8.13 -18.88 -17.33
CA GLN A 29 7.91 -17.45 -17.55
C GLN A 29 8.51 -16.65 -16.38
N ASN A 30 9.01 -15.45 -16.68
CA ASN A 30 9.45 -14.54 -15.63
C ASN A 30 8.29 -14.21 -14.70
N LEU A 31 8.55 -14.24 -13.40
CA LEU A 31 7.59 -13.70 -12.43
C LEU A 31 7.64 -12.18 -12.53
N ILE A 32 6.50 -11.56 -12.83
CA ILE A 32 6.37 -10.10 -12.92
C ILE A 32 5.46 -9.62 -11.80
N VAL A 33 5.93 -8.64 -11.04
CA VAL A 33 5.11 -7.87 -10.10
C VAL A 33 5.15 -6.42 -10.55
N ASP A 34 4.00 -5.78 -10.65
CA ASP A 34 3.87 -4.43 -11.19
C ASP A 34 2.81 -3.62 -10.46
N GLY A 35 2.84 -2.30 -10.66
CA GLY A 35 1.86 -1.42 -10.06
C GLY A 35 2.02 0.03 -10.48
N TRP A 36 1.13 0.87 -9.97
CA TRP A 36 1.17 2.32 -10.19
C TRP A 36 1.66 3.02 -8.93
N ILE A 37 2.53 4.00 -9.10
CA ILE A 37 2.94 4.94 -8.06
C ILE A 37 2.64 6.36 -8.53
N GLN A 38 2.17 7.19 -7.62
CA GLN A 38 1.97 8.60 -7.84
C GLN A 38 2.64 9.34 -6.69
N ARG A 39 3.49 10.31 -7.02
CA ARG A 39 4.00 11.24 -6.01
C ARG A 39 2.93 12.29 -5.78
N VAL A 40 2.29 12.25 -4.61
CA VAL A 40 1.34 13.28 -4.19
C VAL A 40 2.08 14.41 -3.46
N ASP A 41 1.55 15.63 -3.53
CA ASP A 41 2.04 16.73 -2.70
C ASP A 41 1.42 16.60 -1.31
N PRO A 42 2.21 16.34 -0.25
CA PRO A 42 1.67 16.29 1.10
C PRO A 42 1.16 17.67 1.57
N GLY A 43 1.42 18.76 0.85
CA GLY A 43 1.09 20.12 1.25
C GLY A 43 1.85 20.53 2.51
N SER A 44 1.31 21.49 3.27
CA SER A 44 1.88 21.96 4.54
C SER A 44 1.60 21.05 5.74
N GLN A 45 0.96 19.89 5.52
CA GLN A 45 0.57 18.96 6.56
C GLN A 45 0.91 17.55 6.06
N THR A 46 2.17 17.13 6.20
CA THR A 46 2.41 15.69 6.37
C THR A 46 1.50 15.27 7.51
N PRO A 47 0.48 14.43 7.27
CA PRO A 47 -0.42 14.03 8.34
C PRO A 47 0.47 13.49 9.44
N ASP A 48 0.34 14.05 10.63
CA ASP A 48 0.97 13.45 11.77
C ASP A 48 0.32 12.07 11.89
N LEU A 49 1.07 11.03 11.52
CA LEU A 49 0.67 9.64 11.68
C LEU A 49 0.73 9.26 13.17
N GLU A 50 0.39 10.21 14.05
CA GLU A 50 -0.16 9.96 15.36
C GLU A 50 -1.10 8.76 15.24
N LYS A 51 -0.85 7.75 16.07
CA LYS A 51 -1.50 6.45 16.01
C LYS A 51 -2.95 6.57 16.49
N SER A 52 -3.78 7.25 15.72
CA SER A 52 -5.20 7.46 15.94
C SER A 52 -5.99 7.06 14.68
N PRO A 53 -7.23 6.54 14.84
CA PRO A 53 -8.09 6.23 13.71
C PRO A 53 -8.39 7.43 12.80
N ASP A 54 -8.44 8.64 13.36
CA ASP A 54 -8.73 9.87 12.61
C ASP A 54 -7.55 10.29 11.74
N SER A 55 -6.32 10.18 12.25
CA SER A 55 -5.10 10.44 11.48
C SER A 55 -4.97 9.48 10.30
N VAL A 56 -5.25 8.18 10.52
CA VAL A 56 -5.30 7.18 9.45
C VAL A 56 -6.31 7.57 8.38
N ARG A 57 -7.52 7.96 8.78
CA ARG A 57 -8.58 8.35 7.83
C ARG A 57 -8.20 9.61 7.04
N GLN A 58 -7.50 10.56 7.65
CA GLN A 58 -7.01 11.75 6.97
C GLN A 58 -5.93 11.41 5.93
N ALA A 59 -4.92 10.61 6.31
CA ALA A 59 -3.88 10.16 5.40
C ALA A 59 -4.45 9.36 4.22
N TRP A 60 -5.40 8.46 4.48
CA TRP A 60 -6.07 7.69 3.44
C TRP A 60 -6.81 8.59 2.45
N LYS A 61 -7.59 9.58 2.93
CA LYS A 61 -8.28 10.56 2.08
C LYS A 61 -7.33 11.47 1.31
N ALA A 62 -6.11 11.67 1.79
CA ALA A 62 -5.06 12.43 1.11
C ALA A 62 -4.34 11.61 0.01
N GLY A 63 -4.76 10.37 -0.27
CA GLY A 63 -4.11 9.50 -1.25
C GLY A 63 -2.86 8.78 -0.71
N LEU A 64 -2.55 8.94 0.57
CA LEU A 64 -1.42 8.29 1.26
C LEU A 64 -1.82 6.90 1.77
N TRP A 65 -2.46 6.09 0.92
CA TRP A 65 -3.07 4.83 1.33
C TRP A 65 -2.04 3.83 1.89
N HIS A 66 -0.81 3.80 1.36
CA HIS A 66 0.28 2.96 1.87
C HIS A 66 0.66 3.32 3.32
N ASP A 67 0.79 4.62 3.60
CA ASP A 67 1.12 5.09 4.96
C ASP A 67 -0.05 4.87 5.92
N ALA A 68 -1.28 5.10 5.44
CA ALA A 68 -2.49 4.89 6.22
C ALA A 68 -2.69 3.42 6.61
N ILE A 69 -2.47 2.47 5.69
CA ILE A 69 -2.63 1.04 6.01
C ILE A 69 -1.54 0.55 6.97
N ALA A 70 -0.31 1.08 6.87
CA ALA A 70 0.78 0.79 7.80
C ALA A 70 0.45 1.29 9.22
N ALA A 71 0.00 2.54 9.35
CA ALA A 71 -0.42 3.11 10.63
C ALA A 71 -1.63 2.36 11.23
N LEU A 72 -2.60 1.97 10.39
CA LEU A 72 -3.75 1.19 10.81
C LEU A 72 -3.36 -0.20 11.33
N LEU A 73 -2.32 -0.80 10.73
CA LEU A 73 -1.78 -2.08 11.18
C LEU A 73 -1.18 -1.98 12.59
N GLU A 74 -0.41 -0.93 12.85
CA GLU A 74 0.15 -0.66 14.18
C GLU A 74 -0.95 -0.44 15.22
N LEU A 75 -1.98 0.34 14.87
CA LEU A 75 -3.17 0.54 15.70
C LEU A 75 -3.86 -0.76 16.06
N ARG A 76 -4.05 -1.64 15.07
CA ARG A 76 -4.67 -2.94 15.27
C ARG A 76 -3.84 -3.85 16.16
N GLN A 77 -2.52 -3.81 16.05
CA GLN A 77 -1.61 -4.56 16.94
C GLN A 77 -1.68 -4.04 18.38
N ALA A 78 -1.74 -2.72 18.57
CA ALA A 78 -1.82 -2.10 19.88
C ALA A 78 -3.20 -2.27 20.55
N GLN A 79 -4.27 -2.29 19.76
CA GLN A 79 -5.66 -2.32 20.25
C GLN A 79 -6.51 -3.34 19.49
N PRO A 80 -6.22 -4.65 19.65
CA PRO A 80 -6.84 -5.71 18.85
C PRO A 80 -8.35 -5.86 19.04
N GLU A 81 -8.90 -5.42 20.18
CA GLU A 81 -10.33 -5.52 20.49
C GLU A 81 -11.13 -4.27 20.09
N SER A 82 -10.46 -3.25 19.54
CA SER A 82 -11.13 -2.00 19.15
C SER A 82 -12.03 -2.21 17.93
N LYS A 83 -13.34 -2.10 18.15
CA LYS A 83 -14.35 -2.16 17.08
C LYS A 83 -14.18 -1.03 16.06
N GLN A 84 -13.72 0.14 16.50
CA GLN A 84 -13.48 1.29 15.63
C GLN A 84 -12.35 1.00 14.64
N ILE A 85 -11.25 0.41 15.12
CA ILE A 85 -10.10 0.04 14.29
C ILE A 85 -10.48 -1.11 13.33
N ALA A 86 -11.25 -2.09 13.80
CA ALA A 86 -11.76 -3.16 12.95
C ALA A 86 -12.67 -2.65 11.82
N ALA A 87 -13.56 -1.70 12.11
CA ALA A 87 -14.43 -1.09 11.10
C ALA A 87 -13.62 -0.29 10.07
N LEU A 88 -12.64 0.51 10.52
CA LEU A 88 -11.77 1.27 9.63
C LEU A 88 -10.94 0.36 8.71
N TRP A 89 -10.48 -0.79 9.22
CA TRP A 89 -9.79 -1.81 8.41
C TRP A 89 -10.67 -2.36 7.30
N GLN A 90 -11.92 -2.70 7.62
CA GLN A 90 -12.89 -3.20 6.64
C GLN A 90 -13.21 -2.15 5.58
N GLU A 91 -13.50 -0.92 6.01
CA GLU A 91 -13.83 0.20 5.11
C GLU A 91 -12.71 0.47 4.11
N MET A 92 -11.47 0.55 4.60
CA MET A 92 -10.31 0.86 3.77
C MET A 92 -10.03 -0.25 2.75
N LEU A 93 -9.99 -1.51 3.18
CA LEU A 93 -9.73 -2.62 2.26
C LEU A 93 -10.85 -2.87 1.25
N GLN A 94 -12.10 -2.56 1.59
CA GLN A 94 -13.21 -2.64 0.62
C GLN A 94 -13.05 -1.60 -0.48
N SER A 95 -12.64 -0.38 -0.12
CA SER A 95 -12.43 0.71 -1.08
C SER A 95 -11.25 0.46 -2.01
N GLU A 96 -10.17 -0.13 -1.50
CA GLU A 96 -8.99 -0.49 -2.31
C GLU A 96 -9.17 -1.81 -3.09
N GLU A 97 -10.39 -2.36 -3.11
CA GLU A 97 -10.73 -3.61 -3.83
C GLU A 97 -9.88 -4.82 -3.35
N LEU A 98 -9.52 -4.83 -2.06
CA LEU A 98 -8.74 -5.89 -1.38
C LEU A 98 -9.59 -6.73 -0.38
N PRO A 99 -10.77 -7.25 -0.75
CA PRO A 99 -11.67 -7.91 0.20
C PRO A 99 -11.11 -9.23 0.75
N GLN A 100 -10.20 -9.88 0.03
CA GLN A 100 -9.54 -11.12 0.46
C GLN A 100 -8.69 -10.90 1.72
N MET A 101 -8.22 -9.67 1.95
CA MET A 101 -7.46 -9.28 3.14
C MET A 101 -8.37 -8.95 4.34
N ILE A 102 -9.69 -9.09 4.22
CA ILE A 102 -10.61 -8.89 5.34
C ILE A 102 -10.80 -10.18 6.16
N ALA A 103 -10.66 -11.34 5.51
CA ALA A 103 -11.08 -12.63 6.06
C ALA A 103 -10.15 -13.23 7.13
N ASP A 104 -8.88 -12.79 7.24
CA ASP A 104 -7.93 -13.38 8.20
C ASP A 104 -7.06 -12.32 8.94
N PRO A 105 -7.42 -11.95 10.19
CA PRO A 105 -6.69 -10.99 11.01
C PRO A 105 -5.21 -11.33 11.27
N ALA A 106 -4.86 -12.62 11.38
CA ALA A 106 -3.56 -13.06 11.90
C ALA A 106 -2.63 -13.54 10.78
N ALA A 107 -3.15 -14.21 9.75
CA ALA A 107 -2.36 -14.57 8.57
C ALA A 107 -1.97 -13.34 7.74
N ASN A 108 -2.73 -12.25 7.84
CA ASN A 108 -2.44 -11.00 7.13
C ASN A 108 -1.12 -10.34 7.55
N LEU A 109 -0.64 -10.51 8.78
CA LEU A 109 0.66 -9.94 9.20
C LEU A 109 1.83 -10.70 8.56
N ILE A 110 1.67 -12.01 8.39
CA ILE A 110 2.67 -12.88 7.76
C ILE A 110 2.61 -12.66 6.24
N LYS A 111 1.42 -12.56 5.65
CA LYS A 111 1.21 -12.22 4.24
C LYS A 111 1.66 -10.79 3.91
N LEU A 112 1.41 -9.77 4.72
CA LEU A 112 1.92 -8.41 4.45
C LEU A 112 3.45 -8.33 4.44
N LYS A 113 4.14 -9.21 5.19
CA LYS A 113 5.60 -9.34 5.14
C LYS A 113 6.11 -10.19 3.98
N SER A 114 5.23 -10.92 3.28
CA SER A 114 5.62 -11.91 2.27
C SER A 114 4.82 -11.93 0.96
N THR A 115 3.80 -11.08 0.78
CA THR A 115 2.94 -11.07 -0.41
C THR A 115 3.52 -10.17 -1.48
N THR A 116 4.65 -10.63 -2.00
CA THR A 116 4.84 -10.83 -3.44
C THR A 116 3.74 -11.78 -3.91
N GLU A 117 2.54 -11.31 -4.21
CA GLU A 117 1.48 -12.00 -4.99
C GLU A 117 0.16 -11.20 -4.93
N ILE A 118 0.13 -10.00 -5.53
CA ILE A 118 -1.11 -9.42 -6.07
C ILE A 118 -0.77 -8.81 -7.44
N SER A 119 -0.37 -9.67 -8.39
CA SER A 119 -0.54 -9.37 -9.81
C SER A 119 -1.71 -10.20 -10.29
N GLN A 120 -2.90 -9.62 -10.19
CA GLN A 120 -4.02 -9.90 -11.10
C GLN A 120 -5.10 -8.81 -10.94
N ARG A 121 -4.80 -7.65 -11.54
CA ARG A 121 -5.70 -6.90 -12.41
C ARG A 121 -7.01 -6.35 -11.81
N ALA A 122 -7.07 -5.04 -11.67
CA ALA A 122 -8.16 -4.25 -12.24
C ALA A 122 -7.57 -3.00 -12.88
N ALA A 123 -7.49 -3.02 -14.20
CA ALA A 123 -7.32 -1.80 -14.99
C ALA A 123 -8.49 -0.87 -14.68
N ARG A 124 -8.23 0.40 -14.38
CA ARG A 124 -9.22 1.45 -14.61
C ARG A 124 -8.80 2.26 -15.85
N PRO A 125 -9.78 2.66 -16.69
CA PRO A 125 -9.56 3.63 -17.77
C PRO A 125 -9.09 4.99 -17.24
#